data_AF-A0A534BJM4-F1
#
_entry.id   AF-A0A534BJM4-F1
#
_cell.length_a   1.000
_cell.length_b   1.000
_cell.length_c   1.000
_cell.angle_alpha   90.00
_cell.angle_beta   90.00
_cell.angle_gamma   90.00
#
_symmetry.space_group_name_H-M   'P 1'
#
loop_
_entity.id
_entity.type
_entity.pdbx_description
1 polymer ?
#
loop_
_entity_poly.entity_id
_entity_poly.type
_entity_poly.pdbx_seq_one_letter_code
_entity_poly.pdbx_strand_id
1 'polypeptide(L)'
;MIAAFLSRPTVMSSEQISHAPYVLAFRDRHEIAGSGNEVYVRNLSAGENARFAVVHVATPLRDPDDGKVVGYEGIYTATALVQRPGDPAKALLIDPARETLRGDRLLSTDASETPINFALHAPAAPVRGRIIDVVGGIELVGQYQVVVINRGKRHGLEAGNVLAVDQAGDVVHDLYRGGRNIGSTIGTAFAPKVRLPDERSGTLLVFKVFDRLSYGLIVGASDTIHVADVVRNP
;
A
#
# COMPACT_ATOMS: atom_id res chain seq x y z
N MET A 1 -16.28 5.29 12.94
CA MET A 1 -14.87 5.65 13.21
C MET A 1 -13.98 5.06 12.11
N ILE A 2 -13.91 5.69 10.92
CA ILE A 2 -13.02 5.26 9.82
C ILE A 2 -11.85 6.27 9.65
N ALA A 3 -11.97 7.46 10.26
CA ALA A 3 -10.99 8.53 10.15
C ALA A 3 -9.61 8.22 10.77
N ALA A 4 -9.53 7.31 11.74
CA ALA A 4 -8.26 7.00 12.41
C ALA A 4 -7.25 6.28 11.49
N PHE A 5 -7.73 5.47 10.54
CA PHE A 5 -6.88 4.72 9.60
C PHE A 5 -6.58 5.47 8.29
N LEU A 6 -7.33 6.54 7.99
CA LEU A 6 -7.10 7.36 6.79
C LEU A 6 -6.04 8.46 6.98
N SER A 7 -5.60 8.70 8.21
CA SER A 7 -4.80 9.89 8.54
C SER A 7 -3.28 9.73 8.36
N ARG A 8 -2.78 8.51 8.16
CA ARG A 8 -1.33 8.25 8.11
C ARG A 8 -0.97 7.47 6.84
N PRO A 9 -0.38 8.13 5.82
CA PRO A 9 -0.08 7.49 4.55
C PRO A 9 0.86 6.30 4.76
N THR A 10 0.36 5.10 4.52
CA THR A 10 1.10 3.84 4.75
C THR A 10 1.79 3.32 3.50
N VAL A 11 1.48 3.84 2.32
CA VAL A 11 2.12 3.46 1.04
C VAL A 11 2.28 4.71 0.17
N MET A 12 3.41 4.78 -0.52
CA MET A 12 3.79 5.88 -1.40
C MET A 12 4.11 5.32 -2.78
N SER A 13 3.73 6.03 -3.84
CA SER A 13 4.20 5.66 -5.18
C SER A 13 5.69 5.96 -5.33
N SER A 14 6.38 5.24 -6.22
CA SER A 14 7.79 5.52 -6.50
C SER A 14 8.04 6.96 -6.97
N GLU A 15 7.08 7.55 -7.67
CA GLU A 15 7.14 8.94 -8.15
C GLU A 15 6.99 9.96 -7.02
N GLN A 16 6.13 9.69 -6.03
CA GLN A 16 6.02 10.53 -4.85
C GLN A 16 7.33 10.56 -4.08
N ILE A 17 7.98 9.41 -3.91
CA ILE A 17 9.23 9.31 -3.15
C ILE A 17 10.39 9.99 -3.88
N SER A 18 10.46 9.88 -5.21
CA SER A 18 11.56 10.51 -5.97
C SER A 18 11.58 12.03 -5.86
N HIS A 19 10.40 12.65 -5.68
CA HIS A 19 10.26 14.11 -5.58
C HIS A 19 10.00 14.61 -4.15
N ALA A 20 9.78 13.71 -3.19
CA ALA A 20 9.47 14.10 -1.81
C ALA A 20 10.65 14.81 -1.14
N PRO A 21 10.40 15.93 -0.43
CA PRO A 21 11.37 16.52 0.48
C PRO A 21 11.88 15.48 1.50
N TYR A 22 13.07 15.67 2.02
CA TYR A 22 13.70 14.70 2.92
C TYR A 22 14.46 15.34 4.08
N VAL A 23 14.54 14.59 5.18
CA VAL A 23 15.34 14.95 6.36
C VAL A 23 16.82 14.90 5.98
N LEU A 24 17.45 16.07 5.89
CA LEU A 24 18.86 16.23 5.51
C LEU A 24 19.79 15.97 6.71
N ALA A 25 19.47 16.51 7.88
CA ALA A 25 20.28 16.41 9.09
C ALA A 25 19.48 16.81 10.34
N PHE A 26 19.97 16.39 11.51
CA PHE A 26 19.49 16.83 12.82
C PHE A 26 20.38 17.95 13.36
N ARG A 27 19.82 18.93 14.07
CA ARG A 27 20.57 20.07 14.62
C ARG A 27 21.75 19.66 15.50
N ASP A 28 21.58 18.62 16.33
CA ASP A 28 22.58 18.22 17.32
C ASP A 28 23.61 17.21 16.81
N ARG A 29 23.71 17.01 15.48
CA ARG A 29 24.67 16.09 14.83
C ARG A 29 24.61 14.62 15.27
N HIS A 30 23.57 14.21 16.00
CA HIS A 30 23.28 12.79 16.26
C HIS A 30 22.65 12.15 15.01
N GLU A 31 22.93 10.86 14.75
CA GLU A 31 22.39 10.12 13.60
C GLU A 31 20.89 9.81 13.72
N ILE A 32 20.31 10.06 14.91
CA ILE A 32 19.01 9.61 15.36
C ILE A 32 18.33 10.72 16.19
N ALA A 33 17.02 10.94 16.01
CA ALA A 33 16.27 11.91 16.81
C ALA A 33 14.87 11.41 17.26
N GLY A 34 14.56 11.70 18.53
CA GLY A 34 13.23 11.59 19.14
C GLY A 34 12.47 12.94 19.23
N SER A 35 11.47 13.01 20.11
CA SER A 35 10.60 14.19 20.36
C SER A 35 11.37 15.49 20.66
N GLY A 36 10.91 16.63 20.12
CA GLY A 36 11.45 17.96 20.44
C GLY A 36 12.72 18.35 19.69
N ASN A 37 13.19 17.51 18.77
CA ASN A 37 14.38 17.76 17.98
C ASN A 37 14.08 18.58 16.73
N GLU A 38 15.01 19.47 16.39
CA GLU A 38 14.98 20.26 15.17
C GLU A 38 15.69 19.54 14.04
N VAL A 39 15.06 19.52 12.88
CA VAL A 39 15.56 18.92 11.63
C VAL A 39 15.77 19.98 10.56
N TYR A 40 16.76 19.71 9.71
CA TYR A 40 16.96 20.39 8.46
C TYR A 40 16.35 19.55 7.33
N VAL A 41 15.53 20.16 6.50
CA VAL A 41 14.81 19.49 5.41
C VAL A 41 15.22 20.10 4.09
N ARG A 42 15.53 19.26 3.10
CA ARG A 42 15.90 19.68 1.74
C ARG A 42 14.74 19.47 0.77
N ASN A 43 14.69 20.29 -0.27
CA ASN A 43 13.66 20.28 -1.32
C ASN A 43 12.25 20.55 -0.78
N LEU A 44 12.12 21.26 0.35
CA LEU A 44 10.84 21.62 0.94
C LEU A 44 10.46 23.05 0.55
N SER A 45 9.47 23.20 -0.33
CA SER A 45 8.87 24.50 -0.65
C SER A 45 7.58 24.68 0.16
N ALA A 46 7.68 25.23 1.36
CA ALA A 46 6.55 25.44 2.24
C ALA A 46 6.71 26.71 3.08
N GLY A 47 5.58 27.32 3.46
CA GLY A 47 5.55 28.47 4.37
C GLY A 47 5.83 28.08 5.81
N GLU A 48 6.07 29.08 6.64
CA GLU A 48 6.16 28.90 8.09
C GLU A 48 4.84 28.33 8.65
N ASN A 49 4.92 27.49 9.67
CA ASN A 49 3.82 26.75 10.29
C ASN A 49 3.15 25.67 9.40
N ALA A 50 3.67 25.41 8.20
CA ALA A 50 3.21 24.28 7.40
C ALA A 50 3.55 22.94 8.10
N ARG A 51 2.64 21.97 8.03
CA ARG A 51 2.78 20.65 8.64
C ARG A 51 2.99 19.59 7.57
N PHE A 52 3.88 18.65 7.86
CA PHE A 52 4.17 17.52 6.98
C PHE A 52 4.27 16.25 7.81
N ALA A 53 3.72 15.15 7.30
CA ALA A 53 3.97 13.83 7.85
C ALA A 53 5.38 13.39 7.46
N VAL A 54 6.19 13.02 8.44
CA VAL A 54 7.49 12.40 8.23
C VAL A 54 7.29 10.89 8.15
N VAL A 55 7.84 10.30 7.10
CA VAL A 55 7.61 8.90 6.75
C VAL A 55 8.94 8.24 6.42
N HIS A 56 9.24 7.16 7.13
CA HIS A 56 10.32 6.26 6.81
C HIS A 56 9.92 5.36 5.64
N VAL A 57 10.75 5.33 4.59
CA VAL A 57 10.54 4.48 3.42
C VAL A 57 11.07 3.08 3.75
N ALA A 58 10.16 2.14 3.98
CA ALA A 58 10.49 0.77 4.36
C ALA A 58 10.54 -0.14 3.12
N THR A 59 9.59 -1.06 3.00
CA THR A 59 9.62 -2.16 2.03
C THR A 59 9.21 -1.69 0.63
N PRO A 60 9.99 -2.01 -0.43
CA PRO A 60 9.57 -1.75 -1.80
C PRO A 60 8.42 -2.69 -2.21
N LEU A 61 7.32 -2.11 -2.69
CA LEU A 61 6.22 -2.85 -3.28
C LEU A 61 6.55 -3.16 -4.73
N ARG A 62 6.54 -4.45 -5.08
CA ARG A 62 6.88 -4.92 -6.42
C ARG A 62 5.64 -5.41 -7.15
N ASP A 63 5.59 -5.12 -8.44
CA ASP A 63 4.60 -5.71 -9.33
C ASP A 63 4.91 -7.21 -9.50
N PRO A 64 4.00 -8.12 -9.15
CA PRO A 64 4.23 -9.55 -9.32
C PRO A 64 4.29 -9.98 -10.80
N ASP A 65 3.84 -9.14 -11.74
CA ASP A 65 3.81 -9.48 -13.16
C ASP A 65 5.15 -9.17 -13.87
N ASP A 66 5.84 -8.09 -13.50
CA ASP A 66 7.09 -7.66 -14.13
C ASP A 66 8.29 -7.48 -13.16
N GLY A 67 8.07 -7.63 -11.86
CA GLY A 67 9.08 -7.53 -10.80
C GLY A 67 9.54 -6.09 -10.48
N LYS A 68 9.02 -5.08 -11.19
CA LYS A 68 9.42 -3.68 -11.00
C LYS A 68 8.81 -3.11 -9.73
N VAL A 69 9.53 -2.19 -9.10
CA VAL A 69 9.03 -1.46 -7.94
C VAL A 69 7.96 -0.48 -8.40
N VAL A 70 6.77 -0.57 -7.82
CA VAL A 70 5.61 0.31 -8.11
C VAL A 70 5.39 1.35 -7.02
N GLY A 71 5.86 1.06 -5.80
CA GLY A 71 5.71 1.92 -4.65
C GLY A 71 6.56 1.41 -3.49
N TYR A 72 6.37 2.02 -2.33
CA TYR A 72 7.02 1.62 -1.09
C TYR A 72 6.06 1.77 0.07
N GLU A 73 6.20 0.91 1.06
CA GLU A 73 5.56 1.08 2.34
C GLU A 73 6.18 2.27 3.10
N GLY A 74 5.31 3.09 3.67
CA GLY A 74 5.62 4.27 4.44
C GLY A 74 5.26 4.08 5.90
N ILE A 75 6.26 4.21 6.77
CA ILE A 75 6.06 4.16 8.21
C ILE A 75 6.06 5.60 8.74
N TYR A 76 4.92 6.06 9.26
CA TYR A 76 4.86 7.36 9.92
C TYR A 76 5.78 7.39 11.16
N THR A 77 6.66 8.40 11.21
CA THR A 77 7.61 8.59 12.31
C THR A 77 7.22 9.77 13.19
N ALA A 78 6.93 10.93 12.61
CA ALA A 78 6.54 12.15 13.32
C ALA A 78 5.83 13.14 12.37
N THR A 79 5.39 14.29 12.89
CA THR A 79 4.97 15.45 12.10
C THR A 79 6.09 16.49 12.12
N ALA A 80 6.49 17.03 10.97
CA ALA A 80 7.41 18.15 10.88
C ALA A 80 6.61 19.46 10.76
N LEU A 81 6.82 20.39 11.70
CA LEU A 81 6.30 21.75 11.67
C LEU A 81 7.38 22.70 11.18
N VAL A 82 7.16 23.34 10.03
CA VAL A 82 8.14 24.28 9.44
C VAL A 82 8.25 25.51 10.32
N GLN A 83 9.44 25.75 10.86
CA GLN A 83 9.75 26.95 11.66
C GLN A 83 10.42 28.04 10.83
N ARG A 84 11.25 27.66 9.86
CA ARG A 84 11.91 28.61 8.97
C ARG A 84 11.95 28.03 7.56
N PRO A 85 11.24 28.64 6.60
CA PRO A 85 11.37 28.31 5.18
C PRO A 85 12.79 28.54 4.67
N GLY A 86 13.20 27.80 3.64
CA GLY A 86 14.51 27.90 3.01
C GLY A 86 14.94 26.57 2.39
N ASP A 87 16.15 26.53 1.82
CA ASP A 87 16.79 25.27 1.41
C ASP A 87 18.23 25.21 2.00
N PRO A 88 18.45 24.49 3.12
CA PRO A 88 17.48 23.65 3.81
C PRO A 88 16.51 24.46 4.69
N ALA A 89 15.26 24.01 4.75
CA ALA A 89 14.26 24.50 5.68
C ALA A 89 14.54 23.97 7.09
N LYS A 90 14.17 24.73 8.12
CA LYS A 90 14.22 24.29 9.51
C LYS A 90 12.81 23.89 9.96
N ALA A 91 12.67 22.67 10.48
CA ALA A 91 11.41 22.19 11.03
C ALA A 91 11.61 21.58 12.43
N LEU A 92 10.55 21.64 13.22
CA LEU A 92 10.47 20.99 14.53
C LEU A 92 9.68 19.69 14.38
N LEU A 93 10.22 18.58 14.90
CA LEU A 93 9.46 17.34 15.01
C LEU A 93 8.49 17.40 16.18
N ILE A 94 7.21 17.26 15.87
CA ILE A 94 6.07 17.19 16.79
C ILE A 94 5.33 15.85 16.59
N ASP A 95 4.48 15.48 17.54
CA ASP A 95 3.70 14.23 17.49
C ASP A 95 4.51 12.96 17.17
N PRO A 96 5.62 12.70 17.89
CA PRO A 96 6.47 11.55 17.62
C PRO A 96 5.68 10.25 17.82
N ALA A 97 5.75 9.37 16.84
CA ALA A 97 5.27 7.99 16.94
C ALA A 97 6.43 6.99 16.94
N ARG A 98 7.50 7.29 16.19
CA ARG A 98 8.71 6.47 16.06
C ARG A 98 9.92 7.37 15.85
N GLU A 99 11.09 6.77 15.97
CA GLU A 99 12.36 7.40 15.64
C GLU A 99 12.37 7.90 14.20
N THR A 100 12.80 9.16 14.00
CA THR A 100 13.00 9.74 12.67
C THR A 100 14.46 9.63 12.29
N LEU A 101 14.73 9.22 11.05
CA LEU A 101 16.07 8.99 10.53
C LEU A 101 16.42 9.99 9.41
N ARG A 102 17.72 10.13 9.16
CA ARG A 102 18.20 10.89 8.00
C ARG A 102 17.74 10.20 6.71
N GLY A 103 17.20 10.97 5.78
CA GLY A 103 16.65 10.46 4.52
C GLY A 103 15.16 10.12 4.56
N ASP A 104 14.51 10.15 5.73
CA ASP A 104 13.06 10.05 5.84
C ASP A 104 12.38 11.14 5.00
N ARG A 105 11.23 10.80 4.40
CA ARG A 105 10.52 11.65 3.46
C ARG A 105 9.43 12.44 4.14
N LEU A 106 9.23 13.68 3.70
CA LEU A 106 8.12 14.52 4.15
C LEU A 106 7.01 14.49 3.11
N LEU A 107 5.80 14.19 3.57
CA LEU A 107 4.58 14.22 2.77
C LEU A 107 3.66 15.29 3.32
N SER A 108 3.05 16.07 2.43
CA SER A 108 2.06 17.06 2.84
C SER A 108 0.86 16.34 3.47
N THR A 109 0.47 16.78 4.68
CA THR A 109 -0.75 16.29 5.35
C THR A 109 -2.01 16.74 4.64
N ASP A 110 -1.92 17.83 3.87
CA ASP A 110 -3.06 18.49 3.23
C ASP A 110 -3.36 17.87 1.84
N ALA A 111 -2.41 17.09 1.29
CA ALA A 111 -2.49 16.52 -0.05
C ALA A 111 -3.32 15.24 -0.16
N SER A 112 -4.22 14.94 0.80
CA SER A 112 -5.08 13.74 0.73
C SER A 112 -6.50 13.96 1.22
N GLU A 113 -7.05 15.17 1.04
CA GLU A 113 -8.49 15.30 0.83
C GLU A 113 -8.85 14.64 -0.52
N THR A 114 -8.88 13.30 -0.50
CA THR A 114 -9.49 12.54 -1.58
C THR A 114 -10.96 12.93 -1.55
N PRO A 115 -11.53 13.52 -2.61
CA PRO A 115 -12.94 13.91 -2.61
C PRO A 115 -13.81 12.70 -2.22
N ILE A 116 -14.55 12.80 -1.12
CA ILE A 116 -15.34 11.67 -0.60
C ILE A 116 -16.55 11.35 -1.52
N ASN A 117 -16.79 12.17 -2.54
CA ASN A 117 -17.92 12.05 -3.45
C ASN A 117 -17.46 11.54 -4.83
N PHE A 118 -17.21 10.24 -4.95
CA PHE A 118 -17.13 9.58 -6.25
C PHE A 118 -18.35 8.68 -6.45
N ALA A 119 -18.90 8.67 -7.66
CA ALA A 119 -19.92 7.70 -8.03
C ALA A 119 -19.27 6.33 -8.19
N LEU A 120 -19.90 5.30 -7.62
CA LEU A 120 -19.45 3.92 -7.75
C LEU A 120 -19.75 3.42 -9.17
N HIS A 121 -18.72 2.96 -9.88
CA HIS A 121 -18.86 2.44 -11.24
C HIS A 121 -17.81 1.37 -11.54
N ALA A 122 -18.05 0.52 -12.53
CA ALA A 122 -17.03 -0.42 -13.00
C ALA A 122 -15.98 0.33 -13.85
N PRO A 123 -14.72 -0.13 -13.91
CA PRO A 123 -13.74 0.41 -14.85
C PRO A 123 -14.22 0.28 -16.30
N ALA A 124 -13.98 1.30 -17.11
CA ALA A 124 -14.39 1.32 -18.52
C ALA A 124 -13.63 0.32 -19.41
N ALA A 125 -12.40 -0.03 -19.01
CA ALA A 125 -11.57 -0.99 -19.71
C ALA A 125 -11.44 -2.30 -18.90
N PRO A 126 -11.15 -3.43 -19.56
CA PRO A 126 -10.75 -4.65 -18.88
C PRO A 126 -9.49 -4.43 -18.04
N VAL A 127 -9.60 -4.67 -16.74
CA VAL A 127 -8.54 -4.62 -15.74
C VAL A 127 -8.43 -6.01 -15.13
N ARG A 128 -7.20 -6.53 -15.06
CA ARG A 128 -6.85 -7.69 -14.26
C ARG A 128 -5.55 -7.41 -13.52
N GLY A 129 -5.57 -7.46 -12.20
CA GLY A 129 -4.43 -7.20 -11.32
C GLY A 129 -4.40 -8.19 -10.16
N ARG A 130 -3.56 -7.88 -9.16
CA ARG A 130 -3.44 -8.62 -7.91
C ARG A 130 -3.34 -7.67 -6.72
N ILE A 131 -3.81 -8.15 -5.57
CA ILE A 131 -3.48 -7.57 -4.26
C ILE A 131 -1.99 -7.82 -3.99
N ILE A 132 -1.23 -6.77 -3.70
CA ILE A 132 0.21 -6.86 -3.45
C ILE A 132 0.58 -6.56 -2.01
N ASP A 133 -0.31 -5.92 -1.25
CA ASP A 133 -0.08 -5.58 0.15
C ASP A 133 -1.39 -5.26 0.88
N VAL A 134 -1.35 -5.36 2.21
CA VAL A 134 -2.45 -5.06 3.12
C VAL A 134 -1.98 -4.00 4.11
N VAL A 135 -2.66 -2.86 4.12
CA VAL A 135 -2.30 -1.77 5.02
C VAL A 135 -2.49 -2.22 6.47
N GLY A 136 -1.38 -2.23 7.23
CA GLY A 136 -1.37 -2.69 8.63
C GLY A 136 -0.75 -4.08 8.85
N GLY A 137 -0.28 -4.76 7.79
CA GLY A 137 0.61 -5.92 7.90
C GLY A 137 -0.04 -7.21 8.38
N ILE A 138 -1.35 -7.39 8.15
CA ILE A 138 -2.05 -8.64 8.44
C ILE A 138 -2.18 -9.48 7.16
N GLU A 139 -1.82 -10.76 7.24
CA GLU A 139 -1.84 -11.68 6.10
C GLU A 139 -3.26 -12.07 5.65
N LEU A 140 -4.26 -11.92 6.54
CA LEU A 140 -5.68 -12.15 6.23
C LEU A 140 -6.42 -10.83 6.07
N VAL A 141 -7.07 -10.67 4.91
CA VAL A 141 -7.85 -9.48 4.57
C VAL A 141 -9.33 -9.70 4.88
N GLY A 142 -9.84 -8.91 5.82
CA GLY A 142 -11.26 -8.86 6.18
C GLY A 142 -12.03 -7.73 5.50
N GLN A 143 -13.35 -7.71 5.70
CA GLN A 143 -14.18 -6.58 5.28
C GLN A 143 -13.70 -5.26 5.93
N TYR A 144 -13.77 -4.17 5.17
CA TYR A 144 -13.34 -2.82 5.53
C TYR A 144 -11.85 -2.60 5.72
N GLN A 145 -11.03 -3.54 5.27
CA GLN A 145 -9.59 -3.37 5.23
C GLN A 145 -9.14 -2.71 3.94
N VAL A 146 -8.03 -1.98 4.05
CA VAL A 146 -7.42 -1.27 2.94
C VAL A 146 -6.30 -2.13 2.37
N VAL A 147 -6.37 -2.38 1.07
CA VAL A 147 -5.38 -3.16 0.33
C VAL A 147 -4.76 -2.31 -0.78
N VAL A 148 -3.58 -2.74 -1.24
CA VAL A 148 -2.88 -2.17 -2.38
C VAL A 148 -2.92 -3.15 -3.54
N ILE A 149 -3.22 -2.65 -4.74
CA ILE A 149 -3.25 -3.45 -5.97
C ILE A 149 -2.22 -2.96 -6.98
N ASN A 150 -1.65 -3.86 -7.79
CA ASN A 150 -0.66 -3.56 -8.83
C ASN A 150 -1.27 -2.93 -10.11
N ARG A 151 -2.43 -2.26 -9.98
CA ARG A 151 -3.10 -1.56 -11.08
C ARG A 151 -3.42 -0.14 -10.67
N GLY A 152 -3.37 0.77 -11.63
CA GLY A 152 -3.39 2.21 -11.43
C GLY A 152 -3.95 2.94 -12.64
N LYS A 153 -3.71 4.25 -12.74
CA LYS A 153 -4.20 5.11 -13.85
C LYS A 153 -3.77 4.58 -15.21
N ARG A 154 -2.53 4.09 -15.32
CA ARG A 154 -2.01 3.51 -16.59
C ARG A 154 -2.75 2.26 -17.03
N HIS A 155 -3.50 1.65 -16.13
CA HIS A 155 -4.30 0.47 -16.36
C HIS A 155 -5.81 0.80 -16.48
N GLY A 156 -6.18 2.08 -16.51
CA GLY A 156 -7.57 2.52 -16.62
C GLY A 156 -8.36 2.50 -15.32
N LEU A 157 -7.68 2.49 -14.16
CA LEU A 157 -8.34 2.63 -12.87
C LEU A 157 -8.51 4.09 -12.46
N GLU A 158 -9.64 4.36 -11.83
CA GLU A 158 -10.04 5.66 -11.29
C GLU A 158 -10.66 5.49 -9.88
N ALA A 159 -10.66 6.57 -9.11
CA ALA A 159 -11.34 6.56 -7.81
C ALA A 159 -12.86 6.39 -8.02
N GLY A 160 -13.49 5.54 -7.21
CA GLY A 160 -14.87 5.09 -7.40
C GLY A 160 -15.02 3.79 -8.19
N ASN A 161 -13.93 3.28 -8.80
CA ASN A 161 -13.98 1.99 -9.48
C ASN A 161 -14.26 0.83 -8.51
N VAL A 162 -15.22 -0.01 -8.86
CA VAL A 162 -15.56 -1.24 -8.14
C VAL A 162 -15.00 -2.43 -8.92
N LEU A 163 -14.26 -3.29 -8.21
CA LEU A 163 -13.60 -4.47 -8.75
C LEU A 163 -14.07 -5.73 -8.03
N ALA A 164 -14.07 -6.82 -8.77
CA ALA A 164 -14.15 -8.16 -8.27
C ALA A 164 -12.82 -8.62 -7.68
N VAL A 165 -12.81 -9.11 -6.44
CA VAL A 165 -11.75 -9.96 -5.88
C VAL A 165 -12.12 -11.42 -6.05
N ASP A 166 -11.24 -12.18 -6.69
CA ASP A 166 -11.33 -13.62 -6.84
C ASP A 166 -10.14 -14.25 -6.11
N GLN A 167 -10.43 -15.20 -5.23
CA GLN A 167 -9.42 -15.99 -4.53
C GLN A 167 -8.79 -16.97 -5.51
N ALA A 168 -7.46 -17.03 -5.49
CA ALA A 168 -6.73 -17.99 -6.29
C ALA A 168 -7.10 -19.42 -5.87
N GLY A 169 -7.54 -20.25 -6.81
CA GLY A 169 -7.87 -21.63 -6.50
C GLY A 169 -6.66 -22.42 -6.00
N ASP A 170 -6.86 -23.25 -4.98
CA ASP A 170 -5.81 -24.06 -4.38
C ASP A 170 -5.15 -25.02 -5.38
N VAL A 171 -3.87 -25.30 -5.13
CA VAL A 171 -3.15 -26.35 -5.86
C VAL A 171 -3.29 -27.65 -5.10
N VAL A 172 -4.20 -28.50 -5.57
CA VAL A 172 -4.47 -29.81 -4.99
C VAL A 172 -3.70 -30.90 -5.73
N HIS A 173 -3.30 -31.94 -5.00
CA HIS A 173 -2.72 -33.13 -5.60
C HIS A 173 -3.86 -34.03 -6.13
N ASP A 174 -3.83 -34.33 -7.43
CA ASP A 174 -4.77 -35.28 -8.02
C ASP A 174 -4.34 -36.71 -7.68
N LEU A 175 -5.00 -37.27 -6.68
CA LEU A 175 -4.74 -38.61 -6.15
C LEU A 175 -5.41 -39.72 -7.00
N TYR A 176 -6.26 -39.36 -7.96
CA TYR A 176 -7.08 -40.33 -8.73
C TYR A 176 -6.53 -40.59 -10.12
N ARG A 177 -5.84 -39.60 -10.74
CA ARG A 177 -5.22 -39.75 -12.06
C ARG A 177 -3.94 -40.58 -11.97
N GLY A 178 -4.10 -41.90 -12.10
CA GLY A 178 -3.00 -42.87 -12.08
C GLY A 178 -3.33 -44.25 -11.50
N GLY A 179 -4.59 -44.52 -11.12
CA GLY A 179 -5.03 -45.85 -10.68
C GLY A 179 -4.36 -46.35 -9.39
N ARG A 180 -3.88 -45.46 -8.52
CA ARG A 180 -3.25 -45.83 -7.25
C ARG A 180 -4.26 -45.81 -6.10
N ASN A 181 -4.39 -46.96 -5.45
CA ASN A 181 -5.33 -47.18 -4.35
C ASN A 181 -5.07 -46.25 -3.15
N ILE A 182 -6.17 -45.77 -2.58
CA ILE A 182 -6.30 -45.00 -1.33
C ILE A 182 -5.63 -45.82 -0.21
N GLY A 183 -4.41 -45.44 0.20
CA GLY A 183 -3.70 -46.11 1.30
C GLY A 183 -2.18 -46.07 1.30
N SER A 184 -1.53 -45.61 0.21
CA SER A 184 -0.06 -45.51 0.19
C SER A 184 0.43 -44.12 0.61
N THR A 185 0.93 -44.00 1.84
CA THR A 185 1.54 -42.78 2.43
C THR A 185 2.79 -42.32 1.66
N ILE A 186 3.32 -43.13 0.74
CA ILE A 186 4.55 -42.87 -0.02
C ILE A 186 4.26 -42.07 -1.32
N GLY A 187 2.99 -42.01 -1.77
CA GLY A 187 2.62 -41.55 -3.12
C GLY A 187 2.11 -40.12 -3.29
N THR A 188 1.80 -39.38 -2.22
CA THR A 188 1.18 -38.05 -2.31
C THR A 188 2.14 -36.97 -2.83
N ALA A 189 3.43 -37.06 -2.51
CA ALA A 189 4.44 -36.10 -2.94
C ALA A 189 4.67 -36.07 -4.47
N PHE A 190 4.36 -37.18 -5.17
CA PHE A 190 4.55 -37.33 -6.61
C PHE A 190 3.25 -37.24 -7.42
N ALA A 191 2.12 -36.99 -6.74
CA ALA A 191 0.83 -36.83 -7.41
C ALA A 191 0.81 -35.51 -8.22
N PRO A 192 0.27 -35.52 -9.45
CA PRO A 192 0.23 -34.32 -10.28
C PRO A 192 -0.56 -33.22 -9.59
N LYS A 193 0.00 -32.01 -9.61
CA LYS A 193 -0.62 -30.81 -9.03
C LYS A 193 -1.63 -30.23 -10.02
N VAL A 194 -2.86 -30.04 -9.57
CA VAL A 194 -3.95 -29.43 -10.33
C VAL A 194 -4.37 -28.15 -9.59
N ARG A 195 -4.43 -27.03 -10.32
CA ARG A 195 -4.92 -25.77 -9.79
C ARG A 195 -6.44 -25.71 -9.95
N LEU A 196 -7.15 -25.50 -8.85
CA LEU A 196 -8.58 -25.26 -8.85
C LEU A 196 -8.92 -23.92 -9.54
N PRO A 197 -10.14 -23.74 -10.06
CA PRO A 197 -10.56 -22.45 -10.61
C PRO A 197 -10.54 -21.36 -9.53
N ASP A 198 -10.30 -20.12 -9.96
CA ASP A 198 -10.41 -18.97 -9.07
C ASP A 198 -11.90 -18.74 -8.72
N GLU A 199 -12.22 -18.51 -7.45
CA GLU A 199 -13.60 -18.30 -6.96
C GLU A 199 -13.81 -16.89 -6.42
N ARG A 200 -15.02 -16.36 -6.56
CA ARG A 200 -15.36 -14.99 -6.15
C ARG A 200 -15.33 -14.87 -4.62
N SER A 201 -14.39 -14.09 -4.08
CA SER A 201 -14.18 -13.95 -2.64
C SER A 201 -14.58 -12.58 -2.08
N GLY A 202 -14.71 -11.54 -2.92
CA GLY A 202 -15.16 -10.23 -2.42
C GLY A 202 -15.23 -9.10 -3.43
N THR A 203 -15.52 -7.89 -2.96
CA THR A 203 -15.64 -6.67 -3.77
C THR A 203 -14.72 -5.58 -3.22
N LEU A 204 -13.96 -4.96 -4.11
CA LEU A 204 -12.98 -3.92 -3.79
C LEU A 204 -13.44 -2.58 -4.37
N LEU A 205 -13.47 -1.53 -3.54
CA LEU A 205 -13.68 -0.15 -3.96
C LEU A 205 -12.35 0.58 -4.03
N VAL A 206 -11.94 1.00 -5.22
CA VAL A 206 -10.76 1.84 -5.43
C VAL A 206 -11.08 3.28 -5.01
N PHE A 207 -10.27 3.85 -4.12
CA PHE A 207 -10.48 5.23 -3.64
C PHE A 207 -9.27 6.14 -3.86
N LYS A 208 -8.06 5.59 -4.06
CA LYS A 208 -6.86 6.39 -4.35
C LYS A 208 -6.02 5.71 -5.42
N VAL A 209 -5.72 6.42 -6.50
CA VAL A 209 -5.09 5.85 -7.69
C VAL A 209 -3.79 6.58 -8.02
N PHE A 210 -2.72 5.81 -8.20
CA PHE A 210 -1.44 6.26 -8.72
C PHE A 210 -1.22 5.67 -10.11
N ASP A 211 -0.10 6.01 -10.74
CA ASP A 211 0.23 5.53 -12.08
C ASP A 211 0.22 4.00 -12.21
N ARG A 212 0.87 3.30 -11.28
CA ARG A 212 1.11 1.84 -11.35
C ARG A 212 0.46 1.04 -10.22
N LEU A 213 -0.12 1.69 -9.23
CA LEU A 213 -0.81 1.05 -8.11
C LEU A 213 -2.00 1.86 -7.66
N SER A 214 -2.90 1.23 -6.89
CA SER A 214 -4.04 1.91 -6.26
C SER A 214 -4.31 1.34 -4.88
N TYR A 215 -4.95 2.15 -4.05
CA TYR A 215 -5.60 1.69 -2.84
C TYR A 215 -7.05 1.36 -3.11
N GLY A 216 -7.49 0.26 -2.52
CA GLY A 216 -8.90 -0.03 -2.42
C GLY A 216 -9.32 -0.51 -1.03
N LEU A 217 -10.60 -0.34 -0.75
CA LEU A 217 -11.28 -0.80 0.44
C LEU A 217 -12.07 -2.05 0.10
N ILE A 218 -11.88 -3.13 0.85
CA ILE A 218 -12.74 -4.32 0.72
C ILE A 218 -14.12 -3.97 1.29
N VAL A 219 -15.13 -3.89 0.42
CA VAL A 219 -16.49 -3.50 0.81
C VAL A 219 -17.33 -4.72 1.18
N GLY A 220 -17.05 -5.87 0.59
CA GLY A 220 -17.68 -7.15 0.92
C GLY A 220 -16.70 -8.29 0.73
N ALA A 221 -16.77 -9.30 1.59
CA ALA A 221 -16.00 -10.52 1.51
C ALA A 221 -16.94 -11.69 1.82
N SER A 222 -16.98 -12.68 0.93
CA SER A 222 -17.68 -13.96 1.13
C SER A 222 -16.74 -15.04 1.65
N ASP A 223 -15.44 -14.89 1.42
CA ASP A 223 -14.38 -15.77 1.94
C ASP A 223 -13.15 -14.92 2.33
N THR A 224 -12.11 -15.59 2.81
CA THR A 224 -10.84 -14.98 3.21
C THR A 224 -10.10 -14.47 1.98
N ILE A 225 -9.78 -13.18 1.99
CA ILE A 225 -9.00 -12.55 0.92
C ILE A 225 -7.53 -12.55 1.34
N HIS A 226 -6.67 -12.88 0.39
CA HIS A 226 -5.22 -13.00 0.60
C HIS A 226 -4.44 -12.04 -0.29
N VAL A 227 -3.20 -11.77 0.12
CA VAL A 227 -2.20 -11.20 -0.79
C VAL A 227 -2.02 -12.15 -1.98
N ALA A 228 -1.83 -11.59 -3.17
CA ALA A 228 -1.80 -12.26 -4.47
C ALA A 228 -3.14 -12.69 -5.06
N ASP A 229 -4.27 -12.52 -4.35
CA ASP A 229 -5.59 -12.70 -4.94
C ASP A 229 -5.83 -11.77 -6.12
N VAL A 230 -6.62 -12.25 -7.08
CA VAL A 230 -6.83 -11.58 -8.36
C VAL A 230 -7.92 -10.52 -8.20
N VAL A 231 -7.65 -9.33 -8.74
CA VAL A 231 -8.67 -8.29 -8.89
C VAL A 231 -9.01 -8.10 -10.37
N ARG A 232 -10.29 -8.01 -10.70
CA ARG A 232 -10.75 -7.80 -12.08
C ARG A 232 -12.05 -7.00 -12.14
N ASN A 233 -12.53 -6.69 -13.33
CA ASN A 233 -13.88 -6.12 -13.49
C ASN A 233 -14.93 -7.08 -12.89
N PRO A 234 -15.99 -6.53 -12.24
CA PRO A 234 -17.06 -7.29 -11.62
C PRO A 234 -17.82 -8.17 -12.62
#